data_AF-V5Z395-F1
#
_entry.id   AF-V5Z395-F1
#
_cell.length_a   1.000
_cell.length_b   1.000
_cell.length_c   1.000
_cell.angle_alpha   90.00
_cell.angle_beta   90.00
_cell.angle_gamma   90.00
#
_symmetry.space_group_name_H-M   'P 1'
#
loop_
_entity.id
_entity.type
_entity.pdbx_description
1 polymer ?
#
loop_
_entity_poly.entity_id
_entity_poly.type
_entity_poly.pdbx_seq_one_letter_code
_entity_poly.pdbx_strand_id
1 'polypeptide(L)'
;MREQTRSYTTAQPRLTLAHLKAIRQRFSEGAKALQLATRAGEMRFHLDGSSYTATIGGRVLPMRTTSTRAGYGVRHWYLCPYCHNRAAVLFIGKRDLACRKCWGLHYASQSEDRLARMRRSLFKQRAAIWGNYAPAQSLFNDCALFPKPAGMRWETFSRKVLHLQRSEQAYYRAFSPVVEKITGMIERVTLPQR
;
A
#
# COMPACT_ATOMS: atom_id res chain seq x y z
N MET A 1 17.67 1.23 17.11
CA MET A 1 16.64 0.92 16.08
C MET A 1 16.99 -0.45 15.53
N ARG A 2 16.10 -1.46 15.58
CA ARG A 2 16.46 -2.81 15.06
C ARG A 2 16.64 -2.73 13.55
N GLU A 3 17.70 -3.34 13.03
CA GLU A 3 17.94 -3.40 11.59
C GLU A 3 16.81 -4.16 10.89
N GLN A 4 16.38 -3.63 9.75
CA GLN A 4 15.30 -4.22 8.97
C GLN A 4 15.82 -5.47 8.25
N THR A 5 15.46 -6.65 8.77
CA THR A 5 15.88 -7.95 8.21
C THR A 5 15.02 -8.41 7.02
N ARG A 6 13.87 -7.76 6.77
CA ARG A 6 12.90 -8.17 5.74
C ARG A 6 12.58 -7.05 4.75
N SER A 7 12.56 -7.40 3.47
CA SER A 7 12.07 -6.53 2.41
C SER A 7 10.54 -6.64 2.27
N TYR A 8 9.85 -5.49 2.31
CA TYR A 8 8.38 -5.45 2.24
C TYR A 8 7.87 -5.00 0.87
N THR A 9 6.70 -5.52 0.49
CA THR A 9 5.98 -5.13 -0.73
C THR A 9 5.61 -3.65 -0.78
N THR A 10 5.45 -2.99 0.37
CA THR A 10 5.13 -1.56 0.46
C THR A 10 6.32 -0.64 0.20
N ALA A 11 7.54 -1.14 0.38
CA ALA A 11 8.76 -0.38 0.18
C ALA A 11 9.19 -0.30 -1.30
N GLN A 12 8.68 -1.22 -2.14
CA GLN A 12 9.07 -1.32 -3.54
C GLN A 12 8.02 -0.70 -4.47
N PRO A 13 8.43 0.01 -5.54
CA PRO A 13 7.52 0.44 -6.59
C PRO A 13 6.90 -0.77 -7.30
N ARG A 14 5.68 -0.59 -7.81
CA ARG A 14 4.82 -1.69 -8.26
C ARG A 14 4.22 -1.40 -9.63
N LEU A 15 4.25 -2.41 -10.50
CA LEU A 15 3.50 -2.44 -11.74
C LEU A 15 2.22 -3.26 -11.54
N THR A 16 1.06 -2.60 -11.51
CA THR A 16 -0.24 -3.22 -11.20
C THR A 16 -1.04 -3.52 -12.45
N LEU A 17 -2.13 -4.28 -12.33
CA LEU A 17 -3.07 -4.51 -13.44
C LEU A 17 -3.70 -3.22 -14.00
N ALA A 18 -3.80 -2.15 -13.21
CA ALA A 18 -4.25 -0.86 -13.70
C ALA A 18 -3.21 -0.26 -14.68
N HIS A 19 -1.92 -0.38 -14.37
CA HIS A 19 -0.85 -0.02 -15.29
C HIS A 19 -0.89 -0.90 -16.53
N LEU A 20 -1.11 -2.22 -16.39
CA LEU A 20 -1.25 -3.12 -17.55
C LEU A 20 -2.38 -2.66 -18.48
N LYS A 21 -3.55 -2.34 -17.91
CA LYS A 21 -4.70 -1.85 -18.66
C LYS A 21 -4.36 -0.57 -19.42
N ALA A 22 -3.76 0.41 -18.74
CA ALA A 22 -3.38 1.68 -19.34
C ALA A 22 -2.33 1.51 -20.45
N ILE A 23 -1.30 0.69 -20.21
CA ILE A 23 -0.26 0.37 -21.20
C ILE A 23 -0.89 -0.22 -22.46
N ARG A 24 -1.74 -1.24 -22.30
CA ARG A 24 -2.41 -1.89 -23.43
C ARG A 24 -3.29 -0.93 -24.21
N GLN A 25 -4.07 -0.11 -23.52
CA GLN A 25 -4.94 0.88 -24.14
C GLN A 25 -4.15 1.91 -24.95
N ARG A 26 -3.08 2.48 -24.37
CA ARG A 26 -2.26 3.49 -25.07
C ARG A 26 -1.56 2.91 -26.30
N PHE A 27 -1.05 1.68 -26.23
CA PHE A 27 -0.46 1.02 -27.39
C PHE A 27 -1.52 0.70 -28.47
N SER A 28 -2.74 0.31 -28.11
CA SER A 28 -3.82 0.17 -29.10
C SER A 28 -4.24 1.48 -29.75
N GLU A 29 -4.04 2.61 -29.07
CA GLU A 29 -4.26 3.96 -29.60
C GLU A 29 -3.06 4.47 -30.44
N GLY A 30 -2.03 3.65 -30.67
CA GLY A 30 -0.91 3.98 -31.55
C GLY A 30 0.32 4.59 -30.86
N ALA A 31 0.40 4.57 -29.53
CA ALA A 31 1.60 5.02 -28.83
C ALA A 31 2.83 4.17 -29.23
N LYS A 32 3.96 4.80 -29.54
CA LYS A 32 5.22 4.09 -29.86
C LYS A 32 6.03 3.69 -28.63
N ALA A 33 5.90 4.46 -27.56
CA ALA A 33 6.54 4.20 -26.27
C ALA A 33 5.74 4.83 -25.14
N LEU A 34 5.89 4.28 -23.93
CA LEU A 34 5.28 4.84 -22.71
C LEU A 34 6.34 4.98 -21.63
N GLN A 35 6.22 6.01 -20.80
CA GLN A 35 7.15 6.24 -19.69
C GLN A 35 6.41 6.24 -18.35
N LEU A 36 7.02 5.62 -17.35
CA LEU A 36 6.54 5.58 -15.97
C LEU A 36 7.70 5.94 -15.04
N ALA A 37 7.59 7.09 -14.38
CA ALA A 37 8.52 7.48 -13.34
C ALA A 37 8.20 6.73 -12.04
N THR A 38 9.21 6.10 -11.44
CA THR A 38 9.07 5.38 -10.15
C THR A 38 10.19 5.74 -9.20
N ARG A 39 10.05 5.41 -7.91
CA ARG A 39 11.14 5.56 -6.93
C ARG A 39 12.41 4.76 -7.26
N ALA A 40 12.30 3.73 -8.11
CA ALA A 40 13.43 2.93 -8.56
C ALA A 40 14.10 3.46 -9.83
N GLY A 41 13.51 4.49 -10.46
CA GLY A 41 13.95 5.07 -11.72
C GLY A 41 12.82 5.19 -12.74
N GLU A 42 13.16 5.74 -13.90
CA GLU A 42 12.25 5.81 -15.04
C GLU A 42 12.20 4.48 -15.79
N MET A 43 10.99 4.05 -16.10
CA MET A 43 10.74 2.84 -16.87
C MET A 43 10.11 3.21 -18.21
N ARG A 44 10.69 2.73 -19.31
CA ARG A 44 10.13 2.90 -20.66
C ARG A 44 9.59 1.59 -21.18
N PHE A 45 8.37 1.62 -21.72
CA PHE A 45 7.74 0.46 -22.33
C PHE A 45 7.73 0.62 -23.84
N HIS A 46 8.02 -0.47 -24.54
CA HIS A 46 7.89 -0.57 -25.98
C HIS A 46 7.05 -1.80 -26.32
N LEU A 47 6.36 -1.75 -27.45
CA LEU A 47 5.66 -2.89 -28.03
C LEU A 47 6.47 -3.37 -29.23
N ASP A 48 6.93 -4.62 -29.17
CA ASP A 48 7.63 -5.28 -30.25
C ASP A 48 6.77 -6.46 -30.74
N GLY A 49 6.06 -6.23 -31.85
CA GLY A 49 5.01 -7.12 -32.34
C GLY A 49 3.89 -7.33 -31.31
N SER A 50 3.82 -8.53 -30.73
CA SER A 50 2.83 -8.91 -29.70
C SER A 50 3.38 -8.88 -28.27
N SER A 51 4.67 -8.59 -28.08
CA SER A 51 5.35 -8.65 -26.78
C SER A 51 5.73 -7.26 -26.29
N TYR A 52 5.53 -7.01 -25.00
CA TYR A 52 6.02 -5.77 -24.39
C TYR A 52 7.46 -5.94 -23.90
N THR A 53 8.27 -4.91 -24.09
CA THR A 53 9.57 -4.78 -23.43
C THR A 53 9.55 -3.61 -22.47
N ALA A 54 10.27 -3.75 -21.36
CA ALA A 54 10.40 -2.72 -20.34
C ALA A 54 11.89 -2.42 -20.14
N THR A 55 12.28 -1.17 -20.37
CA THR A 55 13.63 -0.67 -20.16
C THR A 55 13.70 0.04 -18.82
N ILE A 56 14.57 -0.42 -17.92
CA ILE A 56 14.79 0.18 -16.60
C ILE A 56 16.28 0.20 -16.25
N GLY A 57 16.78 1.37 -15.84
CA GLY A 57 18.18 1.54 -15.44
C GLY A 57 19.21 1.07 -16.49
N GLY A 58 18.88 1.23 -17.78
CA GLY A 58 19.70 0.82 -18.92
C GLY A 58 19.56 -0.65 -19.35
N ARG A 59 18.76 -1.47 -18.65
CA ARG A 59 18.52 -2.87 -19.00
C ARG A 59 17.15 -3.04 -19.63
N VAL A 60 17.09 -3.76 -20.75
CA VAL A 60 15.84 -4.14 -21.43
C VAL A 60 15.37 -5.49 -20.91
N LEU A 61 14.12 -5.58 -20.47
CA LEU A 61 13.51 -6.77 -19.89
C LEU A 61 12.26 -7.16 -20.69
N PRO A 62 12.04 -8.46 -20.99
CA PRO A 62 10.80 -8.91 -21.57
C PRO A 62 9.67 -8.82 -20.54
N MET A 63 8.59 -8.12 -20.88
CA MET A 63 7.38 -8.02 -20.08
C MET A 63 6.26 -8.84 -20.73
N ARG A 64 6.28 -10.14 -20.45
CA ARG A 64 5.27 -11.07 -20.97
C ARG A 64 3.95 -10.92 -20.23
N THR A 65 2.86 -11.09 -20.96
CA THR A 65 1.50 -11.03 -20.42
C THR A 65 0.70 -12.23 -20.89
N THR A 66 -0.32 -12.61 -20.12
CA THR A 66 -1.27 -13.66 -20.50
C THR A 66 -2.68 -13.23 -20.13
N SER A 67 -3.68 -13.92 -20.65
CA SER A 67 -5.08 -13.66 -20.35
C SER A 67 -5.80 -14.93 -19.93
N THR A 68 -6.87 -14.75 -19.15
CA THR A 68 -7.77 -15.81 -18.72
C THR A 68 -9.19 -15.38 -18.95
N ARG A 69 -10.04 -16.26 -19.50
CA ARG A 69 -11.48 -16.02 -19.57
C ARG A 69 -12.07 -16.15 -18.17
N ALA A 70 -12.74 -15.09 -17.71
CA ALA A 70 -13.58 -15.07 -16.54
C ALA A 70 -15.05 -15.00 -16.99
N GLY A 71 -15.99 -15.42 -16.15
CA GLY A 71 -17.43 -15.42 -16.51
C GLY A 71 -17.98 -14.04 -16.94
N TYR A 72 -17.30 -12.96 -16.56
CA TYR A 72 -17.65 -11.57 -16.86
C TYR A 72 -16.64 -10.84 -17.78
N GLY A 73 -15.76 -11.58 -18.49
CA GLY A 73 -14.84 -10.99 -19.47
C GLY A 73 -13.42 -11.58 -19.46
N VAL A 74 -12.45 -10.85 -20.00
CA VAL A 74 -11.06 -11.31 -20.09
C VAL A 74 -10.20 -10.61 -19.03
N ARG A 75 -9.52 -11.39 -18.20
CA ARG A 75 -8.58 -10.87 -17.21
C ARG A 75 -7.15 -11.06 -17.68
N HIS A 76 -6.39 -9.98 -17.73
CA HIS A 76 -4.99 -9.97 -18.11
C HIS A 76 -4.08 -10.05 -16.90
N TRP A 77 -2.94 -10.69 -17.07
CA TRP A 77 -1.94 -10.96 -16.04
C TRP A 77 -0.54 -10.68 -16.59
N TYR A 78 0.37 -10.30 -15.72
CA TYR A 78 1.80 -10.39 -16.01
C TYR A 78 2.28 -11.83 -15.87
N LEU A 79 3.32 -12.18 -16.59
CA LEU A 79 4.13 -13.37 -16.31
C LEU A 79 5.44 -12.91 -15.67
N CYS A 80 5.78 -13.50 -14.52
CA CYS A 80 7.05 -13.21 -13.85
C CYS A 80 8.23 -13.63 -14.76
N PRO A 81 9.25 -12.78 -14.97
CA PRO A 81 10.44 -13.15 -15.76
C PRO A 81 11.22 -14.35 -15.21
N TYR A 82 11.11 -14.60 -13.90
CA TYR A 82 11.85 -15.66 -13.22
C TYR A 82 11.08 -16.97 -13.14
N CYS A 83 9.87 -16.94 -12.57
CA CYS A 83 9.10 -18.16 -12.31
C CYS A 83 7.97 -18.40 -13.31
N HIS A 84 7.78 -17.51 -14.30
CA HIS A 84 6.75 -17.61 -15.34
C HIS A 84 5.30 -17.74 -14.83
N ASN A 85 5.09 -17.60 -13.52
CA ASN A 85 3.77 -17.63 -12.92
C ASN A 85 3.01 -16.35 -13.20
N ARG A 86 1.68 -16.48 -13.30
CA ARG A 86 0.74 -15.35 -13.38
C ARG A 86 0.85 -14.47 -12.15
N ALA A 87 1.04 -13.18 -12.36
CA ALA A 87 1.12 -12.17 -11.31
C ALA A 87 0.21 -10.98 -11.63
N ALA A 88 -0.57 -10.53 -10.63
CA ALA A 88 -1.31 -9.26 -10.72
C ALA A 88 -0.40 -8.03 -10.58
N VAL A 89 0.75 -8.22 -9.93
CA VAL A 89 1.70 -7.17 -9.61
C VAL A 89 3.11 -7.68 -9.85
N LEU A 90 3.90 -6.93 -10.62
CA LEU A 90 5.35 -7.03 -10.63
C LEU A 90 5.93 -5.91 -9.77
N PHE A 91 7.00 -6.21 -9.05
CA PHE A 91 7.77 -5.24 -8.29
C PHE A 91 8.91 -4.74 -9.14
N ILE A 92 9.24 -3.47 -8.96
CA ILE A 92 10.19 -2.73 -9.78
C ILE A 92 11.43 -2.45 -8.93
N GLY A 93 12.60 -2.87 -9.41
CA GLY A 93 13.90 -2.67 -8.82
C GLY A 93 14.72 -1.74 -9.71
N LYS A 94 15.96 -1.43 -9.32
CA LYS A 94 16.78 -0.47 -10.07
C LYS A 94 17.04 -0.85 -11.54
N ARG A 95 17.12 -2.15 -11.82
CA ARG A 95 17.41 -2.72 -13.15
C ARG A 95 16.65 -4.02 -13.43
N ASP A 96 15.60 -4.30 -12.66
CA ASP A 96 14.93 -5.60 -12.68
C ASP A 96 13.44 -5.55 -12.32
N LEU A 97 12.70 -6.59 -12.70
CA LEU A 97 11.27 -6.77 -12.49
C LEU A 97 10.96 -8.22 -12.06
N ALA A 98 10.30 -8.41 -10.92
CA ALA A 98 9.86 -9.75 -10.52
C ALA A 98 8.58 -9.78 -9.69
N CYS A 99 8.01 -10.97 -9.52
CA CYS A 99 6.89 -11.17 -8.63
C CYS A 99 7.32 -11.20 -7.16
N ARG A 100 6.33 -11.06 -6.25
CA ARG A 100 6.54 -11.09 -4.80
C ARG A 100 7.39 -12.28 -4.33
N LYS A 101 7.11 -13.48 -4.86
CA LYS A 101 7.74 -14.73 -4.40
C LYS A 101 9.21 -14.78 -4.80
N CYS A 102 9.54 -14.42 -6.03
CA CYS A 102 10.92 -14.47 -6.55
C CYS A 102 11.84 -13.49 -5.83
N TRP A 103 11.34 -12.33 -5.41
CA TRP A 103 12.11 -11.37 -4.62
C TRP A 103 11.97 -11.54 -3.10
N GLY A 104 11.33 -12.62 -2.64
CA GLY A 104 11.17 -12.87 -1.20
C GLY A 104 10.47 -11.73 -0.45
N LEU A 105 9.57 -10.98 -1.11
CA LEU A 105 8.94 -9.82 -0.49
C LEU A 105 7.85 -10.24 0.50
N HIS A 106 7.90 -9.66 1.69
CA HIS A 106 6.92 -9.88 2.74
C HIS A 106 5.82 -8.81 2.72
N TYR A 107 4.64 -9.15 3.24
CA TYR A 107 3.66 -8.12 3.57
C TYR A 107 4.06 -7.44 4.87
N ALA A 108 3.97 -6.11 4.93
CA ALA A 108 4.26 -5.36 6.15
C ALA A 108 3.44 -5.88 7.34
N SER A 109 2.19 -6.26 7.09
CA SER A 109 1.29 -6.85 8.08
C SER A 109 1.78 -8.15 8.74
N GLN A 110 2.71 -8.88 8.10
CA GLN A 110 3.30 -10.10 8.68
C GLN A 110 4.33 -9.80 9.76
N SER A 111 4.78 -8.55 9.89
CA SER A 111 5.79 -8.13 10.86
C SER A 111 5.28 -7.00 11.76
N GLU A 112 3.96 -6.74 11.74
CA GLU A 112 3.34 -5.76 12.64
C GLU A 112 3.29 -6.32 14.06
N ASP A 113 3.79 -5.53 15.02
CA ASP A 113 3.57 -5.77 16.44
C ASP A 113 2.09 -5.59 16.83
N ARG A 114 1.78 -5.80 18.11
CA ARG A 114 0.41 -5.67 18.63
C ARG A 114 -0.16 -4.27 18.39
N LEU A 115 0.60 -3.22 18.69
CA LEU A 115 0.13 -1.83 18.61
C LEU A 115 -0.07 -1.40 17.15
N ALA A 116 0.84 -1.78 16.26
CA ALA A 116 0.73 -1.53 14.83
C ALA A 116 -0.51 -2.23 14.23
N ARG A 117 -0.79 -3.48 14.64
CA ARG A 117 -2.01 -4.20 14.22
C ARG A 117 -3.28 -3.50 14.72
N MET A 118 -3.29 -3.06 15.98
CA MET A 118 -4.42 -2.31 16.55
C MET A 118 -4.65 -1.01 15.79
N ARG A 119 -3.60 -0.22 15.56
CA ARG A 119 -3.65 1.02 14.78
C ARG A 119 -4.18 0.81 13.36
N ARG A 120 -3.72 -0.24 12.66
CA ARG A 120 -4.25 -0.59 11.33
C ARG A 120 -5.74 -0.95 11.38
N SER A 121 -6.18 -1.66 12.41
CA SER A 121 -7.60 -1.97 12.62
C SER A 121 -8.44 -0.70 12.80
N LEU A 122 -7.97 0.25 13.63
CA LEU A 122 -8.64 1.54 13.85
C LEU A 122 -8.81 2.33 12.55
N PHE A 123 -7.75 2.48 11.75
CA PHE A 123 -7.84 3.18 10.47
C PHE A 123 -8.78 2.49 9.49
N LYS A 124 -8.84 1.15 9.48
CA LYS A 124 -9.81 0.41 8.68
C LYS A 124 -11.25 0.71 9.12
N GLN A 125 -11.51 0.76 10.42
CA GLN A 125 -12.82 1.10 10.96
C GLN A 125 -13.22 2.55 10.63
N ARG A 126 -12.32 3.51 10.83
CA ARG A 126 -12.54 4.92 10.48
C ARG A 126 -12.81 5.10 8.98
N ALA A 127 -12.02 4.47 8.11
CA ALA A 127 -12.24 4.51 6.67
C ALA A 127 -13.59 3.88 6.26
N ALA A 128 -14.06 2.84 6.97
CA ALA A 128 -15.36 2.22 6.72
C ALA A 128 -16.56 3.06 7.18
N ILE A 129 -16.33 4.13 7.94
CA ILE A 129 -17.34 5.11 8.34
C ILE A 129 -17.21 6.35 7.46
N TRP A 130 -16.04 7.00 7.44
CA TRP A 130 -15.87 8.32 6.83
C TRP A 130 -15.06 8.34 5.52
N GLY A 131 -14.61 7.20 5.02
CA GLY A 131 -13.85 7.12 3.77
C GLY A 131 -12.58 7.96 3.82
N ASN A 132 -12.50 8.97 2.94
CA ASN A 132 -11.34 9.86 2.80
C ASN A 132 -11.45 11.16 3.61
N TYR A 133 -12.43 11.28 4.51
CA TYR A 133 -12.58 12.46 5.37
C TYR A 133 -11.31 12.75 6.18
N ALA A 134 -10.64 13.86 5.88
CA ALA A 134 -9.30 14.15 6.40
C ALA A 134 -9.20 14.14 7.94
N PRO A 135 -10.17 14.68 8.72
CA PRO A 135 -10.11 14.60 10.18
C PRO A 135 -10.11 13.18 10.73
N ALA A 136 -10.76 12.22 10.04
CA ALA A 136 -10.77 10.81 10.44
C ALA A 136 -9.43 10.10 10.19
N GLN A 137 -8.48 10.71 9.48
CA GLN A 137 -7.17 10.13 9.20
C GLN A 137 -6.15 10.33 10.33
N SER A 138 -6.50 11.06 11.38
CA SER A 138 -5.66 11.23 12.57
C SER A 138 -6.34 10.63 13.79
N LEU A 139 -5.63 9.74 14.51
CA LEU A 139 -6.15 9.19 15.77
C LEU A 139 -6.23 10.24 16.88
N PHE A 140 -5.47 11.34 16.79
CA PHE A 140 -5.54 12.45 17.75
C PHE A 140 -6.88 13.19 17.73
N ASN A 141 -7.63 13.08 16.63
CA ASN A 141 -8.94 13.68 16.52
C ASN A 141 -10.00 12.71 17.08
N ASP A 142 -10.84 13.21 18.00
CA ASP A 142 -11.93 12.43 18.59
C ASP A 142 -12.98 12.10 17.53
N CYS A 143 -13.23 10.79 17.35
CA CYS A 143 -14.21 10.31 16.39
C CYS A 143 -15.67 10.65 16.78
N ALA A 144 -15.93 10.97 18.04
CA ALA A 144 -17.26 11.38 18.52
C ALA A 144 -17.73 12.71 17.92
N LEU A 145 -16.79 13.57 17.52
CA LEU A 145 -17.07 14.90 16.98
C LEU A 145 -17.33 14.89 15.47
N PHE A 146 -17.14 13.76 14.80
CA PHE A 146 -17.25 13.70 13.34
C PHE A 146 -18.71 13.60 12.87
N PRO A 147 -19.06 14.31 11.80
CA PRO A 147 -20.41 14.24 11.25
C PRO A 147 -20.68 12.84 10.66
N LYS A 148 -21.95 12.47 10.67
CA LYS A 148 -22.41 11.25 10.02
C LYS A 148 -22.25 11.35 8.50
N PRO A 149 -21.70 10.33 7.81
CA PRO A 149 -21.59 10.30 6.36
C PRO A 149 -22.98 10.21 5.68
N ALA A 150 -23.06 10.74 4.45
CA ALA A 150 -24.22 10.62 3.58
C ALA A 150 -24.52 9.14 3.26
N GLY A 151 -25.80 8.78 3.15
CA GLY A 151 -26.24 7.42 2.79
C GLY A 151 -26.11 6.35 3.88
N MET A 152 -25.48 6.63 5.02
CA MET A 152 -25.50 5.71 6.18
C MET A 152 -26.78 5.88 6.98
N ARG A 153 -27.38 4.82 7.52
CA ARG A 153 -28.48 4.93 8.51
C ARG A 153 -27.93 5.35 9.88
N TRP A 154 -28.67 6.15 10.64
CA TRP A 154 -28.25 6.64 11.96
C TRP A 154 -27.90 5.51 12.92
N GLU A 155 -28.73 4.48 13.01
CA GLU A 155 -28.47 3.31 13.87
C GLU A 155 -27.14 2.60 13.52
N THR A 156 -26.89 2.37 12.23
CA THR A 156 -25.64 1.78 11.75
C THR A 156 -24.44 2.66 12.08
N PHE A 157 -24.59 3.98 11.93
CA PHE A 157 -23.55 4.94 12.26
C PHE A 157 -23.22 4.89 13.75
N SER A 158 -24.21 5.04 14.63
CA SER A 158 -24.04 5.02 16.08
C SER A 158 -23.39 3.71 16.56
N ARG A 159 -23.84 2.57 16.03
CA ARG A 159 -23.24 1.25 16.35
C ARG A 159 -21.77 1.16 15.93
N LYS A 160 -21.42 1.64 14.73
CA LYS A 160 -20.04 1.63 14.24
C LYS A 160 -19.13 2.56 15.04
N VAL A 161 -19.60 3.77 15.38
CA VAL A 161 -18.85 4.74 16.19
C VAL A 161 -18.63 4.19 17.60
N LEU A 162 -19.65 3.61 18.24
CA LEU A 162 -19.48 3.01 19.56
C LEU A 162 -18.46 1.86 19.57
N HIS A 163 -18.47 1.01 18.54
CA HIS A 163 -17.48 -0.06 18.38
C HIS A 163 -16.06 0.51 18.17
N LEU A 164 -15.93 1.56 17.38
CA LEU A 164 -14.67 2.26 17.15
C LEU A 164 -14.13 2.88 18.45
N GLN A 165 -14.97 3.59 19.21
CA GLN A 165 -14.58 4.20 20.49
C GLN A 165 -14.02 3.17 21.47
N ARG A 166 -14.67 2.00 21.59
CA ARG A 166 -14.17 0.89 22.42
C ARG A 166 -12.80 0.39 21.93
N SER A 167 -12.62 0.28 20.62
CA SER A 167 -11.34 -0.11 20.02
C SER A 167 -10.24 0.94 20.27
N GLU A 168 -10.56 2.23 20.19
CA GLU A 168 -9.63 3.33 20.45
C GLU A 168 -9.21 3.38 21.91
N GLN A 169 -10.15 3.24 22.84
CA GLN A 169 -9.84 3.14 24.27
C GLN A 169 -8.91 1.96 24.56
N ALA A 170 -9.15 0.79 23.96
CA ALA A 170 -8.27 -0.36 24.12
C ALA A 170 -6.85 -0.09 23.55
N TYR A 171 -6.76 0.61 22.41
CA TYR A 171 -5.48 1.04 21.84
C TYR A 171 -4.74 2.01 22.75
N TYR A 172 -5.40 3.07 23.24
CA TYR A 172 -4.77 4.06 24.11
C TYR A 172 -4.30 3.46 25.42
N ARG A 173 -5.06 2.53 26.03
CA ARG A 173 -4.61 1.76 27.20
C ARG A 173 -3.36 0.94 26.92
N ALA A 174 -3.26 0.31 25.76
CA ALA A 174 -2.07 -0.44 25.37
C ALA A 174 -0.90 0.47 24.98
N PHE A 175 -1.17 1.69 24.53
CA PHE A 175 -0.17 2.65 24.06
C PHE A 175 0.39 3.53 25.19
N SER A 176 -0.36 3.81 26.26
CA SER A 176 0.08 4.73 27.33
C SER A 176 1.44 4.35 27.96
N PRO A 177 1.76 3.07 28.23
CA PRO A 177 3.07 2.71 28.77
C PRO A 177 4.24 3.02 27.81
N VAL A 178 3.98 3.00 26.50
CA VAL A 178 4.98 3.38 25.49
C VAL A 178 5.20 4.88 25.51
N VAL A 179 4.13 5.66 25.65
CA VAL A 179 4.20 7.12 25.77
C VAL A 179 4.96 7.50 27.04
N GLU A 180 4.57 6.96 28.19
CA GLU A 180 5.23 7.20 29.49
C GLU A 180 6.73 6.90 29.44
N LYS A 181 7.13 5.79 28.78
CA LYS A 181 8.53 5.46 28.60
C LYS A 181 9.28 6.50 27.75
N ILE A 182 8.63 7.04 26.71
CA ILE A 182 9.23 8.05 25.83
C ILE A 182 9.27 9.41 26.53
N THR A 183 8.19 9.84 27.18
CA THR A 183 8.10 11.14 27.87
C THR A 183 8.98 11.18 29.11
N GLY A 184 9.04 10.09 29.89
CA GLY A 184 9.95 9.95 31.02
C GLY A 184 11.44 9.94 30.62
N MET A 185 11.77 9.69 29.35
CA MET A 185 13.13 9.89 28.81
C MET A 185 13.43 11.35 28.45
N ILE A 186 12.40 12.18 28.27
CA ILE A 186 12.54 13.60 27.88
C ILE A 186 12.69 14.51 29.13
N GLU A 187 12.20 14.10 30.31
CA GLU A 187 12.23 14.89 31.55
C GLU A 187 13.59 14.95 32.31
N ARG A 188 14.74 14.91 31.63
CA ARG A 188 16.06 15.11 32.29
C ARG A 188 16.96 16.14 31.62
N VAL A 189 16.37 17.23 31.14
CA VAL A 189 17.10 18.48 30.89
C VAL A 189 16.35 19.60 31.59
N THR A 190 16.47 19.66 32.91
CA THR A 190 16.17 20.89 33.66
C THR A 190 17.15 21.96 33.20
N LEU A 191 16.69 22.88 32.37
CA LEU A 191 17.43 24.10 32.07
C LEU A 191 17.59 24.87 33.39
N PRO A 192 18.81 25.30 33.75
CA PRO A 192 19.02 26.08 34.98
C PRO A 192 18.22 27.39 34.87
N GLN A 193 17.40 27.64 35.88
CA GLN A 193 16.69 28.92 36.01
C GLN A 193 17.74 30.02 36.25
N ARG A 194 17.74 31.04 35.41
CA ARG A 194 18.49 32.29 35.60
C ARG A 194 17.66 33.30 36.35
#